data_AF-A0A161XQY3-F1
#
_entry.id   AF-A0A161XQY3-F1
#
_cell.length_a   1.000
_cell.length_b   1.000
_cell.length_c   1.000
_cell.angle_alpha   90.00
_cell.angle_beta   90.00
_cell.angle_gamma   90.00
#
_symmetry.space_group_name_H-M   'P 1'
#
loop_
_entity.id
_entity.type
_entity.pdbx_description
1 polymer ?
#
loop_
_entity_poly.entity_id
_entity_poly.type
_entity_poly.pdbx_seq_one_letter_code
_entity_poly.pdbx_strand_id
1 'polypeptide(L)'
;MHFREALTFDLKLNKPRTFKSINGASHHTHQRVKKPADIGIANFFAPLHISEIAKQLNLSPDHYDLYGKYKAKVLLLVIDELEGREDGYYVLVGGITPTSLGEGKSTTTIGLCQALGPFLDKKVVTCLRHPSQGPTFGIKGGAPGGGYSQVIPMDEFNLHLTGDIHAITVANNLLAAAIDARMFQESTQSDKALFNRL
;
A
#
# COMPACT_ATOMS: atom_id res chain seq x y z
N MET A 1 -8.62 -0.60 17.90
CA MET A 1 -7.25 -0.66 17.36
C MET A 1 -7.27 0.11 16.04
N HIS A 2 -6.94 1.40 16.06
CA HIS A 2 -7.11 2.30 14.91
C HIS A 2 -5.97 2.09 13.91
N PHE A 3 -6.13 1.15 12.99
CA PHE A 3 -5.25 1.03 11.83
C PHE A 3 -5.54 2.19 10.88
N ARG A 4 -4.68 3.20 10.91
CA ARG A 4 -4.70 4.39 10.06
C ARG A 4 -3.82 4.11 8.85
N GLU A 5 -4.45 3.84 7.70
CA GLU A 5 -3.96 3.97 6.32
C GLU A 5 -4.76 3.02 5.42
N ALA A 6 -5.76 3.56 4.72
CA ALA A 6 -6.44 2.86 3.64
C ALA A 6 -5.97 3.45 2.31
N LEU A 7 -4.90 2.90 1.74
CA LEU A 7 -4.61 3.09 0.32
C LEU A 7 -5.56 2.20 -0.46
N THR A 8 -6.63 2.79 -0.98
CA THR A 8 -7.61 2.06 -1.76
C THR A 8 -7.17 1.98 -3.22
N PHE A 9 -7.00 0.75 -3.71
CA PHE A 9 -6.71 0.47 -5.11
C PHE A 9 -7.93 -0.18 -5.75
N ASP A 10 -8.46 0.47 -6.79
CA ASP A 10 -9.39 -0.18 -7.71
C ASP A 10 -8.61 -1.11 -8.64
N LEU A 11 -9.12 -2.33 -8.74
CA LEU A 11 -8.60 -3.41 -9.56
C LEU A 11 -9.43 -3.61 -10.82
N LYS A 12 -10.21 -2.61 -11.27
CA LYS A 12 -10.61 -2.51 -12.68
C LYS A 12 -9.38 -2.31 -13.55
N LEU A 13 -8.62 -3.39 -13.69
CA LEU A 13 -8.10 -3.79 -14.98
C LEU A 13 -9.30 -3.75 -15.92
N ASN A 14 -9.40 -2.64 -16.65
CA ASN A 14 -10.10 -2.56 -17.91
C ASN A 14 -9.92 -3.93 -18.59
N LYS A 15 -11.02 -4.67 -18.83
CA LYS A 15 -11.08 -6.09 -19.24
C LYS A 15 -9.71 -6.60 -19.71
N PRO A 16 -9.14 -7.68 -19.10
CA PRO A 16 -7.78 -8.11 -19.41
C PRO A 16 -7.57 -7.98 -20.91
N ARG A 17 -6.72 -7.03 -21.33
CA ARG A 17 -6.35 -6.90 -22.73
C ARG A 17 -5.69 -8.23 -23.03
N THR A 18 -6.46 -9.13 -23.62
CA THR A 18 -6.02 -10.46 -23.99
C THR A 18 -4.73 -10.23 -24.76
N PHE A 19 -3.61 -10.76 -24.24
CA PHE A 19 -2.46 -11.00 -25.09
C PHE A 19 -3.04 -11.80 -26.26
N LYS A 20 -3.07 -11.20 -27.45
CA LYS A 20 -3.47 -11.93 -28.65
C LYS A 20 -2.58 -13.17 -28.68
N SER A 21 -3.20 -14.34 -28.58
CA SER A 21 -2.57 -15.60 -28.95
C SER A 21 -1.85 -15.35 -30.27
N ILE A 22 -0.53 -15.50 -30.24
CA ILE A 22 0.27 -15.62 -31.46
C ILE A 22 -0.17 -16.91 -32.14
N ASN A 23 -1.22 -16.81 -32.97
CA ASN A 23 -1.72 -17.94 -33.73
C ASN A 23 -0.70 -18.33 -34.80
N GLY A 24 -0.36 -19.63 -34.85
CA GLY A 24 0.16 -20.26 -36.05
C GLY A 24 1.34 -21.21 -35.84
N ALA A 25 1.19 -22.29 -35.08
CA ALA A 25 1.95 -23.52 -35.29
C ALA A 25 1.34 -24.68 -34.49
N SER A 26 0.81 -25.66 -35.20
CA SER A 26 0.49 -26.98 -34.71
C SER A 26 1.78 -27.68 -34.25
N HIS A 27 2.06 -27.71 -32.94
CA HIS A 27 2.81 -28.75 -32.23
C HIS A 27 2.71 -28.48 -30.73
N HIS A 28 2.13 -29.42 -29.97
CA HIS A 28 2.08 -29.38 -28.51
C HIS A 28 3.49 -29.50 -27.92
N THR A 29 4.17 -28.36 -27.79
CA THR A 29 5.27 -28.19 -26.84
C THR A 29 4.79 -27.18 -25.81
N HIS A 30 4.77 -27.57 -24.54
CA HIS A 30 4.60 -26.62 -23.43
C HIS A 30 5.85 -25.73 -23.36
N GLN A 31 6.01 -24.82 -24.32
CA GLN A 31 6.93 -23.70 -24.17
C GLN A 31 6.44 -22.90 -22.96
N ARG A 32 7.17 -23.02 -21.83
CA ARG A 32 6.98 -22.12 -20.69
C ARG A 32 7.32 -20.73 -21.20
N VAL A 33 6.29 -19.96 -21.57
CA VAL A 33 6.43 -18.53 -21.83
C VAL A 33 7.12 -17.94 -20.61
N LYS A 34 8.32 -17.37 -20.79
CA LYS A 34 9.11 -16.82 -19.69
C LYS A 34 8.28 -15.71 -19.05
N LYS A 35 7.85 -15.92 -17.80
CA LYS A 35 7.09 -14.92 -17.04
C LYS A 35 7.90 -13.60 -17.02
N PRO A 36 7.34 -12.47 -17.45
CA PRO A 36 8.03 -11.19 -17.37
C PRO A 36 8.40 -10.88 -15.91
N ALA A 37 9.49 -10.13 -15.71
CA ALA A 37 9.85 -9.64 -14.39
C ALA A 37 8.74 -8.74 -13.84
N ASP A 38 8.52 -8.79 -12.53
CA ASP A 38 7.43 -8.08 -11.86
C ASP A 38 7.43 -6.57 -12.16
N ILE A 39 8.60 -5.92 -12.14
CA ILE A 39 8.73 -4.50 -12.51
C ILE A 39 8.40 -4.23 -13.99
N GLY A 40 8.70 -5.19 -14.87
CA GLY A 40 8.34 -5.09 -16.29
C GLY A 40 6.84 -5.16 -16.52
N ILE A 41 6.13 -5.94 -15.70
CA ILE A 41 4.66 -5.97 -15.69
C ILE A 41 4.13 -4.63 -15.17
N ALA A 42 4.64 -4.14 -14.04
CA ALA A 42 4.20 -2.88 -13.45
C ALA A 42 4.34 -1.68 -14.42
N ASN A 43 5.49 -1.57 -15.10
CA ASN A 43 5.76 -0.47 -16.04
C ASN A 43 4.95 -0.57 -17.35
N PHE A 44 4.39 -1.74 -17.67
CA PHE A 44 3.56 -1.92 -18.86
C PHE A 44 2.17 -1.30 -18.70
N PHE A 45 1.65 -1.21 -17.47
CA PHE A 45 0.33 -0.68 -17.19
C PHE A 45 0.39 0.78 -16.77
N ALA A 46 -0.34 1.64 -17.48
CA ALA A 46 -0.55 3.03 -17.05
C ALA A 46 -1.53 3.03 -15.86
N PRO A 47 -1.15 3.59 -14.70
CA PRO A 47 -2.05 3.72 -13.55
C PRO A 47 -3.23 4.65 -13.88
N LEU A 48 -4.40 4.33 -13.32
CA LEU A 48 -5.55 5.24 -13.35
C LEU A 48 -5.28 6.45 -12.45
N HIS A 49 -5.83 7.61 -12.81
CA HIS A 49 -5.80 8.76 -11.92
C HIS A 49 -6.57 8.44 -10.64
N ILE A 50 -6.03 8.80 -9.47
CA ILE A 50 -6.61 8.38 -8.18
C ILE A 50 -8.02 8.92 -7.96
N SER A 51 -8.38 10.06 -8.56
CA SER A 51 -9.74 10.60 -8.52
C SER A 51 -10.77 9.69 -9.20
N GLU A 52 -10.38 8.92 -10.21
CA GLU A 52 -11.27 7.94 -10.86
C GLU A 52 -11.58 6.79 -9.91
N ILE A 53 -10.59 6.36 -9.13
CA ILE A 53 -10.74 5.34 -8.08
C ILE A 53 -11.63 5.90 -6.95
N ALA A 54 -11.33 7.11 -6.48
CA ALA A 54 -12.10 7.78 -5.43
C ALA A 54 -13.60 7.91 -5.79
N LYS A 55 -13.89 8.32 -7.03
CA LYS A 55 -15.27 8.41 -7.54
C LYS A 55 -16.01 7.07 -7.46
N GLN A 56 -15.36 5.95 -7.76
CA GLN A 56 -15.98 4.62 -7.70
C GLN A 56 -16.32 4.17 -6.27
N LEU A 57 -15.60 4.74 -5.29
CA LEU A 57 -15.84 4.54 -3.87
C LEU A 57 -16.83 5.56 -3.28
N ASN A 58 -17.45 6.39 -4.13
CA ASN A 58 -18.30 7.50 -3.71
C ASN A 58 -17.57 8.55 -2.85
N LEU A 59 -16.27 8.77 -3.08
CA LEU A 59 -15.52 9.85 -2.45
C LEU A 59 -15.50 11.08 -3.36
N SER A 60 -15.83 12.25 -2.80
CA SER A 60 -15.71 13.55 -3.46
C SER A 60 -14.27 14.07 -3.36
N PRO A 61 -13.88 15.09 -4.15
CA PRO A 61 -12.58 15.75 -3.99
C PRO A 61 -12.33 16.35 -2.60
N ASP A 62 -13.38 16.65 -1.83
CA ASP A 62 -13.26 17.19 -0.47
C ASP A 62 -12.90 16.09 0.56
N HIS A 63 -12.90 14.82 0.16
CA HIS A 63 -12.64 13.69 1.03
C HIS A 63 -11.18 13.22 1.01
N TYR A 64 -10.32 13.80 0.17
CA TYR A 64 -8.93 13.36 0.05
C TYR A 64 -7.97 14.44 -0.45
N ASP A 65 -6.71 14.36 0.00
CA ASP A 65 -5.60 15.16 -0.50
C ASP A 65 -4.79 14.37 -1.53
N LEU A 66 -4.51 14.98 -2.69
CA LEU A 66 -3.73 14.36 -3.75
C LEU A 66 -2.23 14.31 -3.42
N TYR A 67 -1.62 13.16 -3.67
CA TYR A 67 -0.17 12.94 -3.63
C TYR A 67 0.32 12.54 -5.02
N GLY A 68 0.46 13.56 -5.87
CA GLY A 68 0.62 13.38 -7.31
C GLY A 68 -0.67 12.86 -7.95
N LYS A 69 -0.53 12.16 -9.08
CA LYS A 69 -1.66 11.75 -9.92
C LYS A 69 -2.34 10.45 -9.48
N TYR A 70 -1.59 9.57 -8.84
CA TYR A 70 -1.98 8.15 -8.64
C TYR A 70 -2.11 7.73 -7.18
N LYS A 71 -2.00 8.69 -6.25
CA LYS A 71 -2.10 8.44 -4.80
C LYS A 71 -2.83 9.60 -4.13
N ALA A 72 -3.49 9.31 -3.03
CA ALA A 72 -4.16 10.30 -2.22
C ALA A 72 -4.19 9.83 -0.75
N LYS A 73 -4.31 10.79 0.16
CA LYS A 73 -4.67 10.53 1.56
C LYS A 73 -6.14 10.81 1.76
N VAL A 74 -6.90 9.83 2.24
CA VAL A 74 -8.30 10.01 2.59
C VAL A 74 -8.37 10.74 3.94
N LEU A 75 -9.20 11.78 4.01
CA LEU A 75 -9.40 12.57 5.22
C LEU A 75 -10.23 11.78 6.25
N LEU A 76 -9.94 11.99 7.53
CA LEU A 76 -10.63 11.28 8.62
C LEU A 76 -12.11 11.65 8.75
N LEU A 77 -12.51 12.84 8.29
CA LEU A 77 -13.89 13.30 8.10
C LEU A 77 -14.80 12.22 7.49
N VAL A 78 -14.29 11.44 6.55
CA VAL A 78 -15.07 10.40 5.87
C VAL A 78 -15.60 9.36 6.86
N ILE A 79 -14.86 9.08 7.95
CA ILE A 79 -15.29 8.14 8.98
C ILE A 79 -16.53 8.67 9.70
N ASP A 80 -16.56 9.96 10.00
CA ASP A 80 -17.69 10.62 10.68
C ASP A 80 -18.94 10.58 9.78
N GLU A 81 -18.80 10.76 8.47
CA GLU A 81 -19.91 10.65 7.51
C GLU A 81 -20.44 9.21 7.29
N LEU A 82 -19.64 8.21 7.64
CA LEU A 82 -20.00 6.80 7.56
C LEU A 82 -20.67 6.30 8.85
N GLU A 83 -20.73 7.12 9.90
CA GLU A 83 -21.36 6.76 11.16
C GLU A 83 -22.82 6.33 10.95
N GLY A 84 -23.22 5.22 11.59
CA GLY A 84 -24.55 4.64 11.47
C GLY A 84 -24.82 3.82 10.20
N ARG A 85 -23.84 3.68 9.29
CA ARG A 85 -23.93 2.72 8.17
C ARG A 85 -23.49 1.33 8.61
N GLU A 86 -24.04 0.30 7.97
CA GLU A 86 -23.60 -1.08 8.17
C GLU A 86 -22.20 -1.30 7.59
N ASP A 87 -21.37 -2.03 8.34
CA ASP A 87 -20.05 -2.46 7.88
C ASP A 87 -20.14 -3.43 6.70
N GLY A 88 -19.19 -3.33 5.79
CA GLY A 88 -18.99 -4.32 4.73
C GLY A 88 -18.40 -5.63 5.25
N TYR A 89 -18.30 -6.63 4.37
CA TYR A 89 -17.63 -7.89 4.71
C TYR A 89 -16.12 -7.68 4.87
N TYR A 90 -15.59 -8.14 6.00
CA TYR A 90 -14.15 -8.17 6.26
C TYR A 90 -13.57 -9.55 5.93
N VAL A 91 -12.63 -9.60 4.97
CA VAL A 91 -11.96 -10.83 4.55
C VAL A 91 -10.47 -10.76 4.92
N LEU A 92 -10.04 -11.64 5.82
CA LEU A 92 -8.63 -11.75 6.22
C LEU A 92 -7.93 -12.85 5.42
N VAL A 93 -6.89 -12.48 4.68
CA VAL A 93 -6.02 -13.44 3.99
C VAL A 93 -4.83 -13.81 4.88
N GLY A 94 -4.94 -14.97 5.51
CA GLY A 94 -3.86 -15.59 6.30
C GLY A 94 -2.85 -16.35 5.43
N GLY A 95 -1.79 -16.84 6.07
CA GLY A 95 -0.91 -17.84 5.47
C GLY A 95 -0.23 -18.67 6.55
N ILE A 96 0.39 -19.76 6.12
CA ILE A 96 1.17 -20.64 7.01
C ILE A 96 2.44 -19.94 7.51
N THR A 97 3.14 -20.60 8.43
CA THR A 97 4.48 -20.21 8.88
C THR A 97 5.38 -19.94 7.67
N PRO A 98 6.03 -18.75 7.58
CA PRO A 98 6.80 -18.39 6.40
C PRO A 98 7.88 -19.41 6.07
N THR A 99 7.92 -19.86 4.82
CA THR A 99 9.02 -20.65 4.28
C THR A 99 9.91 -19.81 3.36
N SER A 100 11.11 -20.29 3.05
CA SER A 100 12.05 -19.63 2.13
C SER A 100 11.52 -19.49 0.70
N LEU A 101 10.49 -20.28 0.33
CA LEU A 101 9.89 -20.27 -1.01
C LEU A 101 8.90 -19.10 -1.22
N GLY A 102 8.44 -18.46 -0.13
CA GLY A 102 7.51 -17.33 -0.20
C GLY A 102 6.07 -17.76 -0.48
N GLU A 103 5.17 -17.42 0.44
CA GLU A 103 3.78 -17.92 0.43
C GLU A 103 2.82 -17.15 -0.50
N GLY A 104 3.25 -16.04 -1.11
CA GLY A 104 2.40 -15.27 -2.02
C GLY A 104 1.18 -14.58 -1.39
N LYS A 105 1.13 -14.40 -0.06
CA LYS A 105 -0.02 -13.79 0.65
C LYS A 105 -0.54 -12.49 0.02
N SER A 106 0.33 -11.52 -0.25
CA SER A 106 -0.05 -10.25 -0.87
C SER A 106 -0.58 -10.47 -2.29
N THR A 107 0.05 -11.35 -3.06
CA THR A 107 -0.39 -11.74 -4.40
C THR A 107 -1.80 -12.32 -4.38
N THR A 108 -2.09 -13.23 -3.44
CA THR A 108 -3.42 -13.82 -3.24
C THR A 108 -4.44 -12.77 -2.82
N THR A 109 -4.07 -11.84 -1.94
CA THR A 109 -4.97 -10.78 -1.46
C THR A 109 -5.41 -9.87 -2.63
N ILE A 110 -4.46 -9.44 -3.45
CA ILE A 110 -4.72 -8.59 -4.62
C ILE A 110 -5.49 -9.38 -5.69
N GLY A 111 -5.08 -10.62 -5.97
CA GLY A 111 -5.74 -11.49 -6.93
C GLY A 111 -7.20 -11.79 -6.57
N LEU A 112 -7.50 -11.98 -5.28
CA LEU A 112 -8.86 -12.15 -4.78
C LEU A 112 -9.72 -10.90 -5.07
N CYS A 113 -9.18 -9.71 -4.81
CA CYS A 113 -9.90 -8.47 -5.10
C CYS A 113 -10.04 -8.23 -6.62
N GLN A 114 -9.04 -8.61 -7.42
CA GLN A 114 -9.12 -8.60 -8.89
C GLN A 114 -10.20 -9.55 -9.42
N ALA A 115 -10.47 -10.66 -8.72
CA ALA A 115 -11.56 -11.57 -9.06
C ALA A 115 -12.93 -10.98 -8.64
N LEU A 116 -13.04 -10.51 -7.40
CA LEU A 116 -14.31 -9.99 -6.85
C LEU A 116 -14.80 -8.73 -7.56
N GLY A 117 -13.91 -7.79 -7.88
CA GLY A 117 -14.28 -6.53 -8.51
C GLY A 117 -14.68 -6.71 -9.98
N PRO A 118 -13.72 -6.79 -10.91
CA PRO A 118 -13.99 -6.92 -12.34
C PRO A 118 -14.85 -8.12 -12.79
N PHE A 119 -14.70 -9.29 -12.18
CA PHE A 119 -15.35 -10.52 -12.69
C PHE A 119 -16.68 -10.82 -12.00
N LEU A 120 -16.88 -10.35 -10.76
CA LEU A 120 -18.08 -10.63 -9.97
C LEU A 120 -18.87 -9.38 -9.59
N ASP A 121 -18.47 -8.21 -10.12
CA ASP A 121 -19.11 -6.90 -9.95
C ASP A 121 -19.35 -6.55 -8.48
N LYS A 122 -18.37 -6.84 -7.61
CA LYS A 122 -18.42 -6.47 -6.19
C LYS A 122 -17.58 -5.23 -5.93
N LYS A 123 -18.12 -4.31 -5.13
CA LYS A 123 -17.31 -3.23 -4.55
C LYS A 123 -16.36 -3.83 -3.51
N VAL A 124 -15.06 -3.78 -3.79
CA VAL A 124 -14.03 -4.40 -2.97
C VAL A 124 -12.82 -3.49 -2.87
N VAL A 125 -12.19 -3.47 -1.70
CA VAL A 125 -10.98 -2.69 -1.41
C VAL A 125 -9.94 -3.60 -0.79
N THR A 126 -8.71 -3.52 -1.29
CA THR A 126 -7.56 -4.20 -0.69
C THR A 126 -6.86 -3.28 0.29
N CYS A 127 -6.63 -3.74 1.52
CA CYS A 127 -5.78 -3.06 2.49
C CYS A 127 -4.44 -3.79 2.63
N LEU A 128 -3.33 -3.09 2.43
CA LEU A 128 -1.97 -3.63 2.54
C LEU A 128 -1.13 -2.76 3.47
N ARG A 129 -0.06 -3.34 4.02
CA ARG A 129 0.94 -2.60 4.79
C ARG A 129 1.95 -1.95 3.86
N HIS A 130 2.30 -0.70 4.14
CA HIS A 130 3.45 -0.04 3.53
C HIS A 130 4.75 -0.81 3.89
N PRO A 131 5.61 -1.16 2.92
CA PRO A 131 6.84 -1.90 3.17
C PRO A 131 7.95 -0.96 3.64
N SER A 132 8.74 -1.36 4.63
CA SER A 132 9.91 -0.56 5.04
C SER A 132 10.88 -0.35 3.88
N GLN A 133 11.45 0.85 3.76
CA GLN A 133 12.38 1.20 2.69
C GLN A 133 13.73 0.44 2.79
N GLY A 134 14.18 0.06 3.98
CA GLY A 134 15.48 -0.59 4.19
C GLY A 134 15.70 -1.87 3.36
N PRO A 135 14.81 -2.87 3.43
CA PRO A 135 14.88 -4.09 2.61
C PRO A 135 14.95 -3.86 1.10
N THR A 136 14.38 -2.76 0.59
CA THR A 136 14.42 -2.39 -0.85
C THR A 136 15.85 -2.22 -1.36
N PHE A 137 16.76 -1.75 -0.51
CA PHE A 137 18.19 -1.58 -0.83
C PHE A 137 19.06 -2.80 -0.44
N GLY A 138 18.44 -3.84 0.10
CA GLY A 138 19.09 -5.10 0.47
C GLY A 138 18.69 -6.25 -0.44
N ILE A 139 18.31 -7.36 0.17
CA ILE A 139 17.99 -8.62 -0.53
C ILE A 139 16.58 -8.59 -1.15
N LYS A 140 15.67 -7.73 -0.65
CA LYS A 140 14.24 -7.82 -0.95
C LYS A 140 13.70 -6.53 -1.57
N GLY A 141 13.80 -6.43 -2.89
CA GLY A 141 12.92 -5.56 -3.67
C GLY A 141 11.49 -6.11 -3.61
N GLY A 142 10.65 -5.54 -2.75
CA GLY A 142 9.32 -6.09 -2.49
C GLY A 142 8.29 -5.60 -3.49
N ALA A 143 7.93 -6.39 -4.49
CA ALA A 143 6.68 -6.10 -5.20
C ALA A 143 5.50 -6.17 -4.19
N PRO A 144 4.59 -5.19 -4.15
CA PRO A 144 3.33 -5.33 -3.41
C PRO A 144 2.43 -6.32 -4.14
N GLY A 145 2.74 -7.62 -4.01
CA GLY A 145 2.16 -8.69 -4.81
C GLY A 145 3.20 -9.38 -5.71
N GLY A 146 2.77 -9.91 -6.84
CA GLY A 146 3.65 -10.57 -7.81
C GLY A 146 2.91 -10.99 -9.09
N GLY A 147 3.63 -11.05 -10.22
CA GLY A 147 3.01 -11.26 -11.53
C GLY A 147 2.00 -10.17 -11.90
N TYR A 148 0.80 -10.56 -12.31
CA TYR A 148 -0.26 -9.63 -12.70
C TYR A 148 -1.14 -9.15 -11.53
N SER A 149 -0.88 -9.66 -10.33
CA SER A 149 -1.58 -9.27 -9.10
C SER A 149 -0.64 -8.44 -8.24
N GLN A 150 -0.57 -7.16 -8.56
CA GLN A 150 0.34 -6.19 -7.95
C GLN A 150 -0.35 -4.85 -7.74
N VAL A 151 0.17 -4.07 -6.78
CA VAL A 151 -0.13 -2.64 -6.65
C VAL A 151 0.87 -1.82 -7.47
N ILE A 152 0.37 -0.79 -8.14
CA ILE A 152 1.17 0.19 -8.90
C ILE A 152 0.79 1.62 -8.47
N PRO A 153 1.70 2.60 -8.54
CA PRO A 153 3.11 2.51 -8.98
C PRO A 153 4.02 1.78 -7.97
N MET A 154 4.78 0.78 -8.44
CA MET A 154 5.57 -0.12 -7.57
C MET A 154 6.80 0.56 -6.97
N ASP A 155 7.43 1.45 -7.71
CA ASP A 155 8.57 2.25 -7.30
C ASP A 155 8.21 3.20 -6.16
N GLU A 156 7.11 3.94 -6.30
CA GLU A 156 6.61 4.84 -5.27
C GLU A 156 6.20 4.08 -3.99
N PHE A 157 5.60 2.90 -4.16
CA PHE A 157 5.17 2.04 -3.05
C PHE A 157 6.33 1.50 -2.21
N ASN A 158 7.50 1.29 -2.81
CA ASN A 158 8.67 0.72 -2.13
C ASN A 158 9.63 1.73 -1.53
N LEU A 159 9.39 3.01 -1.77
CA LEU A 159 10.25 4.10 -1.34
C LEU A 159 9.50 4.99 -0.35
N HIS A 160 9.23 6.23 -0.71
CA HIS A 160 8.71 7.22 0.24
C HIS A 160 7.18 7.22 0.33
N LEU A 161 6.49 6.67 -0.67
CA LEU A 161 5.04 6.73 -0.83
C LEU A 161 4.46 8.11 -0.47
N THR A 162 3.79 8.25 0.68
CA THR A 162 3.22 9.52 1.17
C THR A 162 3.92 10.10 2.39
N GLY A 163 5.09 9.56 2.76
CA GLY A 163 5.93 10.07 3.85
C GLY A 163 5.58 9.52 5.24
N ASP A 164 4.77 8.47 5.34
CA ASP A 164 4.25 7.95 6.62
C ASP A 164 5.35 7.43 7.53
N ILE A 165 6.25 6.60 6.98
CA ILE A 165 7.42 6.11 7.72
C ILE A 165 8.32 7.27 8.16
N HIS A 166 8.44 8.33 7.36
CA HIS A 166 9.22 9.51 7.73
C HIS A 166 8.59 10.23 8.91
N ALA A 167 7.26 10.43 8.90
CA ALA A 167 6.55 11.03 10.03
C ALA A 167 6.71 10.20 11.32
N ILE A 168 6.60 8.87 11.23
CA ILE A 168 6.86 7.96 12.36
C ILE A 168 8.29 8.10 12.85
N THR A 169 9.26 8.17 11.95
CA THR A 169 10.69 8.32 12.28
C THR A 169 10.95 9.63 13.01
N VAL A 170 10.41 10.75 12.50
CA VAL A 170 10.56 12.07 13.12
C VAL A 170 9.92 12.08 14.51
N ALA A 171 8.71 11.54 14.67
CA ALA A 171 8.05 11.47 15.97
C ALA A 171 8.85 10.62 16.99
N ASN A 172 9.34 9.45 16.56
CA ASN A 172 10.17 8.59 17.40
C ASN A 172 11.47 9.29 17.84
N ASN A 173 12.15 9.93 16.89
CA ASN A 173 13.43 10.60 17.18
C ASN A 173 13.25 11.85 18.03
N LEU A 174 12.12 12.57 17.87
CA LEU A 174 11.77 13.69 18.73
C LEU A 174 11.60 13.24 20.18
N LEU A 175 10.93 12.11 20.41
CA LEU A 175 10.78 11.55 21.75
C LEU A 175 12.14 11.17 22.36
N ALA A 176 12.99 10.48 21.60
CA ALA A 176 14.34 10.13 22.06
C ALA A 176 15.16 11.39 22.42
N ALA A 177 15.18 12.39 21.54
CA ALA A 177 15.88 13.64 21.77
C ALA A 177 15.34 14.41 22.98
N ALA A 178 14.03 14.37 23.23
CA ALA A 178 13.42 14.99 24.40
C ALA A 178 13.84 14.30 25.71
N ILE A 179 13.95 12.97 25.70
CA ILE A 179 14.44 12.19 26.85
C ILE A 179 15.90 12.54 27.12
N ASP A 180 16.76 12.50 26.09
CA ASP A 180 18.18 12.83 26.22
C ASP A 180 18.38 14.28 26.72
N ALA A 181 17.62 15.23 26.18
CA ALA A 181 17.64 16.62 26.61
C ALA A 181 17.23 16.75 28.08
N ARG A 182 16.21 16.01 28.54
CA ARG A 182 15.78 16.03 29.94
C ARG A 182 16.87 15.46 30.87
N MET A 183 17.45 14.32 30.52
CA MET A 183 18.54 13.70 31.29
C MET A 183 19.76 14.64 31.37
N PHE A 184 20.09 15.33 30.28
CA PHE A 184 21.18 16.30 30.27
C PHE A 184 20.89 17.51 31.18
N GLN A 185 19.66 18.04 31.15
CA GLN A 185 19.29 19.16 32.00
C GLN A 185 19.32 18.82 33.50
N GLU A 186 18.80 17.65 33.89
CA GLU A 186 18.82 17.18 35.29
C GLU A 186 20.24 16.88 35.81
N SER A 187 21.14 16.39 34.95
CA SER A 187 22.52 16.11 35.35
C SER A 187 23.41 17.35 35.43
N THR A 188 23.06 18.45 34.77
CA THR A 188 23.91 19.65 34.67
C THR A 188 23.39 20.86 35.44
N GLN A 189 22.13 20.87 35.88
CA GLN A 189 21.50 22.04 36.48
C GLN A 189 20.79 21.70 37.79
N SER A 190 20.86 22.61 38.77
CA SER A 190 20.09 22.49 40.01
C SER A 190 18.59 22.69 39.75
N ASP A 191 17.73 22.05 40.55
CA ASP A 191 16.27 22.19 40.49
C ASP A 191 15.80 23.65 40.51
N LYS A 192 16.44 24.51 41.31
CA LYS A 192 16.13 25.94 41.39
C LYS A 192 16.36 26.67 40.06
N ALA A 193 17.42 26.30 39.33
CA ALA A 193 17.72 26.89 38.03
C ALA A 193 16.73 26.42 36.95
N LEU A 194 16.24 25.18 37.04
CA LEU A 194 15.19 24.66 36.16
C LEU A 194 13.84 25.34 36.44
N PHE A 195 13.48 25.50 37.72
CA PHE A 195 12.20 26.10 38.11
C PHE A 195 12.08 27.57 37.70
N ASN A 196 13.17 28.33 37.73
CA ASN A 196 13.19 29.74 37.33
C ASN A 196 13.02 29.95 35.80
N ARG A 197 13.01 28.89 35.00
CA ARG A 197 12.88 28.96 33.52
C ARG A 197 11.53 28.46 33.00
N LEU A 198 10.65 27.98 33.88
CA LEU A 198 9.25 27.69 33.58
C LEU A 198 8.43 28.98 33.63
#